data_AF-A0A832NHM6-F1
#
_entry.id   AF-A0A832NHM6-F1
#
_cell.length_a   1.000
_cell.length_b   1.000
_cell.length_c   1.000
_cell.angle_alpha   90.00
_cell.angle_beta   90.00
_cell.angle_gamma   90.00
#
_symmetry.space_group_name_H-M   'P 1'
#
loop_
_entity.id
_entity.type
_entity.pdbx_description
1 polymer ?
#
loop_
_entity_poly.entity_id
_entity_poly.type
_entity_poly.pdbx_seq_one_letter_code
_entity_poly.pdbx_strand_id
1 'polypeptide(L)'
;MFRMSNPADFLFELGTEELPPGVLARLAEALSNEISAGFKQTGLTFGAAKHYAAPRRLAVWVTGLADKTEPKTVEKRGPAVKAAFDADGNPTRAAMGFAQSVGTTVDALERMQTDKGEWLVFRSTEPGKAASTLIPDIVTRALDKLPIPKRMRWGNSKAEFIRPVHWLLCLHGTEVVPFSALDQRTGNITYGHRFHHPEPITINQPADYVEQLRHVGYVIADFAERRDV
;
A
#
# COMPACT_ATOMS: atom_id res chain seq x y z
N MET A 1 2.52 -26.34 3.02
CA MET A 1 1.60 -25.97 1.93
C MET A 1 1.62 -24.45 1.80
N PHE A 2 2.43 -23.90 0.89
CA PHE A 2 2.39 -22.46 0.60
C PHE A 2 1.06 -22.20 -0.12
N ARG A 3 0.08 -21.58 0.55
CA ARG A 3 -1.04 -20.97 -0.18
C ARG A 3 -0.42 -19.90 -1.07
N MET A 4 -0.48 -20.09 -2.38
CA MET A 4 -0.43 -18.96 -3.32
C MET A 4 -1.67 -18.13 -2.97
N SER A 5 -1.47 -17.08 -2.19
CA SER A 5 -2.55 -16.18 -1.83
C SER A 5 -2.96 -15.44 -3.12
N ASN A 6 -4.23 -15.55 -3.44
CA ASN A 6 -4.78 -15.09 -4.71
C ASN A 6 -5.01 -13.57 -4.59
N PRO A 7 -4.67 -12.75 -5.60
CA PRO A 7 -4.88 -11.31 -5.55
C PRO A 7 -6.32 -10.99 -5.15
N ALA A 8 -6.49 -10.04 -4.23
CA ALA A 8 -7.77 -9.64 -3.69
C ALA A 8 -7.97 -8.14 -3.91
N ASP A 9 -9.23 -7.72 -4.03
CA ASP A 9 -9.52 -6.31 -4.25
C ASP A 9 -9.17 -5.47 -3.02
N PHE A 10 -8.76 -4.23 -3.24
CA PHE A 10 -8.48 -3.24 -2.21
C PHE A 10 -9.52 -2.13 -2.26
N LEU A 11 -10.00 -1.69 -1.11
CA LEU A 11 -10.90 -0.56 -0.98
C LEU A 11 -10.40 0.38 0.12
N PHE A 12 -10.27 1.65 -0.21
CA PHE A 12 -10.07 2.72 0.77
C PHE A 12 -11.18 3.76 0.64
N GLU A 13 -11.72 4.21 1.77
CA GLU A 13 -12.62 5.36 1.85
C GLU A 13 -12.16 6.33 2.93
N LEU A 14 -12.20 7.62 2.57
CA LEU A 14 -12.08 8.76 3.47
C LEU A 14 -13.45 9.44 3.61
N GLY A 15 -14.07 9.30 4.78
CA GLY A 15 -15.34 9.93 5.11
C GLY A 15 -15.17 11.26 5.83
N THR A 16 -15.85 12.30 5.37
CA THR A 16 -15.63 13.69 5.83
C THR A 16 -16.94 14.46 6.02
N GLU A 17 -16.84 15.65 6.59
CA GLU A 17 -17.86 16.68 6.36
C GLU A 17 -17.94 17.04 4.86
N GLU A 18 -18.94 17.84 4.50
CA GLU A 18 -19.18 18.24 3.11
C GLU A 18 -17.95 18.95 2.48
N LEU A 19 -17.37 18.29 1.49
CA LEU A 19 -16.24 18.76 0.71
C LEU A 19 -16.70 19.81 -0.31
N PRO A 20 -15.88 20.83 -0.61
CA PRO A 20 -16.22 21.81 -1.62
C PRO A 20 -16.39 21.14 -3.01
N PRO A 21 -17.52 21.35 -3.72
CA PRO A 21 -17.80 20.66 -4.98
C PRO A 21 -16.71 20.86 -6.05
N GLY A 22 -16.10 22.06 -6.09
CA GLY A 22 -15.09 22.41 -7.09
C GLY A 22 -13.75 21.68 -6.97
N VAL A 23 -13.48 20.99 -5.85
CA VAL A 23 -12.24 20.21 -5.67
C VAL A 23 -12.48 18.71 -5.61
N LEU A 24 -13.73 18.27 -5.52
CA LEU A 24 -14.09 16.89 -5.17
C LEU A 24 -13.52 15.86 -6.18
N ALA A 25 -13.80 16.04 -7.47
CA ALA A 25 -13.32 15.14 -8.52
C ALA A 25 -11.77 15.11 -8.57
N ARG A 26 -11.13 16.28 -8.50
CA ARG A 26 -9.67 16.39 -8.50
C ARG A 26 -9.03 15.69 -7.31
N LEU A 27 -9.62 15.78 -6.11
CA LEU A 27 -9.12 15.11 -4.93
C LEU A 27 -9.29 13.58 -5.03
N ALA A 28 -10.43 13.09 -5.54
CA ALA A 28 -10.65 11.66 -5.74
C ALA A 28 -9.66 11.06 -6.75
N GLU A 29 -9.45 11.75 -7.87
CA GLU A 29 -8.49 11.35 -8.89
C GLU A 29 -7.05 11.35 -8.33
N ALA A 30 -6.65 12.43 -7.63
CA ALA A 30 -5.33 12.51 -7.01
C ALA A 30 -5.11 11.40 -5.97
N LEU A 31 -6.12 11.10 -5.14
CA LEU A 31 -6.05 10.01 -4.16
C LEU A 31 -5.78 8.66 -4.84
N SER A 32 -6.55 8.34 -5.89
CA SER A 32 -6.39 7.11 -6.66
C SER A 32 -5.03 7.01 -7.33
N ASN A 33 -4.56 8.12 -7.91
CA ASN A 33 -3.25 8.18 -8.57
C ASN A 33 -2.09 7.96 -7.58
N GLU A 34 -2.13 8.61 -6.41
CA GLU A 34 -1.08 8.47 -5.39
C GLU A 34 -1.08 7.08 -4.74
N ILE A 35 -2.25 6.49 -4.47
CA ILE A 35 -2.35 5.11 -3.98
C ILE A 35 -1.77 4.14 -5.02
N SER A 36 -2.19 4.26 -6.28
CA SER A 36 -1.69 3.44 -7.38
C SER A 36 -0.18 3.59 -7.56
N ALA A 37 0.35 4.82 -7.45
CA ALA A 37 1.78 5.08 -7.50
C ALA A 37 2.53 4.42 -6.33
N GLY A 38 1.95 4.44 -5.13
CA GLY A 38 2.51 3.75 -3.96
C GLY A 38 2.57 2.23 -4.12
N PHE A 39 1.52 1.61 -4.67
CA PHE A 39 1.55 0.17 -5.00
C PHE A 39 2.65 -0.15 -6.01
N LYS A 40 2.76 0.62 -7.11
CA LYS A 40 3.84 0.46 -8.10
C LYS A 40 5.22 0.61 -7.47
N GLN A 41 5.42 1.63 -6.62
CA GLN A 41 6.72 1.90 -5.99
C GLN A 41 7.16 0.77 -5.05
N THR A 42 6.22 0.15 -4.34
CA THR A 42 6.51 -0.98 -3.44
C THR A 42 6.71 -2.30 -4.19
N GLY A 43 6.30 -2.37 -5.46
CA GLY A 43 6.34 -3.59 -6.27
C GLY A 43 5.15 -4.51 -6.03
N LEU A 44 4.06 -3.98 -5.46
CA LEU A 44 2.78 -4.70 -5.41
C LEU A 44 2.13 -4.65 -6.79
N THR A 45 1.73 -5.82 -7.30
CA THR A 45 0.95 -5.92 -8.53
C THR A 45 -0.53 -5.71 -8.22
N PHE A 46 -1.25 -5.07 -9.15
CA PHE A 46 -2.66 -4.78 -9.03
C PHE A 46 -3.29 -4.58 -10.41
N GLY A 47 -4.61 -4.68 -10.47
CA GLY A 47 -5.44 -4.46 -11.64
C GLY A 47 -5.85 -3.00 -11.83
N ALA A 48 -7.12 -2.77 -12.12
CA ALA A 48 -7.66 -1.44 -12.39
C ALA A 48 -7.92 -0.68 -11.09
N ALA A 49 -7.69 0.63 -11.10
CA ALA A 49 -8.05 1.53 -10.00
C ALA A 49 -9.23 2.42 -10.43
N LYS A 50 -10.31 2.41 -9.66
CA LYS A 50 -11.48 3.29 -9.84
C LYS A 50 -11.64 4.18 -8.62
N HIS A 51 -11.80 5.48 -8.85
CA HIS A 51 -12.09 6.44 -7.80
C HIS A 51 -13.59 6.75 -7.73
N TYR A 52 -14.04 7.09 -6.53
CA TYR A 52 -15.41 7.50 -6.22
C TYR A 52 -15.36 8.82 -5.46
N ALA A 53 -16.33 9.69 -5.72
CA ALA A 53 -16.40 11.01 -5.11
C ALA A 53 -17.85 11.44 -4.93
N ALA A 54 -18.25 11.63 -3.67
CA ALA A 54 -19.54 12.20 -3.30
C ALA A 54 -19.32 13.26 -2.21
N PRO A 55 -20.30 14.14 -1.91
CA PRO A 55 -20.05 15.34 -1.10
C PRO A 55 -19.35 15.09 0.25
N ARG A 56 -19.51 13.92 0.85
CA ARG A 56 -18.92 13.54 2.15
C ARG A 56 -17.89 12.42 2.08
N ARG A 57 -17.40 12.04 0.89
CA ARG A 57 -16.47 10.92 0.74
C ARG A 57 -15.56 11.01 -0.48
N LEU A 58 -14.36 10.49 -0.32
CA LEU A 58 -13.47 10.09 -1.39
C LEU A 58 -13.17 8.59 -1.21
N ALA A 59 -13.27 7.80 -2.26
CA ALA A 59 -12.92 6.38 -2.17
C ALA A 59 -12.16 5.90 -3.40
N VAL A 60 -11.39 4.83 -3.22
CA VAL A 60 -10.59 4.18 -4.27
C VAL A 60 -10.78 2.68 -4.13
N TRP A 61 -11.24 2.05 -5.20
CA TRP A 61 -11.32 0.59 -5.34
C TRP A 61 -10.29 0.15 -6.38
N VAL A 62 -9.37 -0.72 -5.97
CA VAL A 62 -8.36 -1.34 -6.82
C VAL A 62 -8.65 -2.83 -6.94
N THR A 63 -8.71 -3.35 -8.17
CA THR A 63 -8.96 -4.78 -8.38
C THR A 63 -7.67 -5.60 -8.25
N GLY A 64 -7.76 -6.82 -7.74
CA GLY A 64 -6.67 -7.80 -7.76
C GLY A 64 -5.33 -7.32 -7.20
N LEU A 65 -5.33 -6.64 -6.06
CA LEU A 65 -4.10 -6.27 -5.34
C LEU A 65 -3.46 -7.53 -4.76
N ALA A 66 -2.19 -7.77 -5.09
CA ALA A 66 -1.42 -8.89 -4.55
C ALA A 66 -1.24 -8.79 -3.03
N ASP A 67 -1.24 -9.93 -2.33
CA ASP A 67 -1.08 -9.96 -0.88
C ASP A 67 0.35 -9.72 -0.40
N LYS A 68 1.31 -9.80 -1.31
CA LYS A 68 2.71 -9.51 -1.04
C LYS A 68 3.43 -9.10 -2.30
N THR A 69 4.54 -8.39 -2.14
CA THR A 69 5.47 -8.13 -3.23
C THR A 69 6.15 -9.43 -3.66
N GLU A 70 6.71 -9.46 -4.87
CA GLU A 70 7.55 -10.58 -5.28
C GLU A 70 8.81 -10.70 -4.40
N PRO A 71 9.29 -11.93 -4.13
CA PRO A 71 10.60 -12.15 -3.52
C PRO A 71 11.70 -11.51 -4.36
N LYS A 72 12.74 -11.01 -3.70
CA LYS A 72 13.88 -10.41 -4.39
C LYS A 72 15.11 -11.26 -4.18
N THR A 73 15.73 -11.67 -5.28
CA THR A 73 17.06 -12.27 -5.23
C THR A 73 18.08 -11.17 -5.00
N VAL A 74 18.84 -11.30 -3.91
CA VAL A 74 19.93 -10.43 -3.55
C VAL A 74 21.23 -11.17 -3.85
N GLU A 75 22.04 -10.57 -4.72
CA GLU A 75 23.40 -11.02 -5.00
C GLU A 75 24.38 -9.97 -4.45
N LYS A 76 25.30 -10.40 -3.59
CA LYS A 76 26.41 -9.57 -3.09
C LYS A 76 27.71 -10.21 -3.51
N ARG A 77 28.54 -9.46 -4.23
CA ARG A 77 29.87 -9.90 -4.64
C ARG A 77 30.89 -9.60 -3.54
N GLY A 78 31.62 -10.62 -3.13
CA GLY A 78 32.71 -10.56 -2.16
C GLY A 78 34.05 -10.30 -2.83
N PRO A 79 35.18 -10.70 -2.20
CA PRO A 79 36.51 -10.59 -2.81
C PRO A 79 36.70 -11.60 -3.96
N ALA A 80 37.66 -11.31 -4.85
CA ALA A 80 38.12 -12.27 -5.84
C ALA A 80 38.64 -13.54 -5.14
N VAL A 81 38.40 -14.73 -5.70
CA VAL A 81 38.80 -16.01 -5.10
C VAL A 81 40.31 -16.05 -4.82
N LYS A 82 41.12 -15.46 -5.72
CA LYS A 82 42.58 -15.32 -5.55
C LYS A 82 43.00 -14.49 -4.32
N ALA A 83 42.13 -13.62 -3.83
CA ALA A 83 42.34 -12.81 -2.62
C ALA A 83 41.53 -13.33 -1.41
N ALA A 84 40.66 -14.30 -1.64
CA ALA A 84 39.79 -14.88 -0.63
C ALA A 84 40.46 -16.05 0.12
N PHE A 85 41.44 -16.70 -0.49
CA PHE A 85 42.20 -17.80 0.10
C PHE A 85 43.70 -17.52 0.02
N ASP A 86 44.45 -17.89 1.05
CA ASP A 86 45.90 -17.83 1.05
C ASP A 86 46.54 -19.02 0.30
N ALA A 87 47.87 -19.09 0.30
CA ALA A 87 48.62 -20.13 -0.40
C ALA A 87 48.35 -21.55 0.14
N ASP A 88 47.93 -21.67 1.40
CA ASP A 88 47.59 -22.93 2.06
C ASP A 88 46.10 -23.30 1.89
N GLY A 89 45.33 -22.46 1.21
CA GLY A 89 43.90 -22.64 0.97
C GLY A 89 43.01 -22.17 2.13
N ASN A 90 43.56 -21.48 3.13
CA ASN A 90 42.77 -20.98 4.26
C ASN A 90 42.07 -19.66 3.90
N PRO A 91 40.84 -19.43 4.40
CA PRO A 91 40.13 -18.16 4.20
C PRO A 91 40.90 -16.96 4.75
N THR A 92 41.04 -15.92 3.92
CA THR A 92 41.64 -14.66 4.35
C THR A 92 40.69 -13.85 5.22
N ARG A 93 41.20 -12.83 5.93
CA ARG A 93 40.37 -11.89 6.69
C ARG A 93 39.31 -11.20 5.84
N ALA A 94 39.60 -10.98 4.55
CA ALA A 94 38.63 -10.39 3.62
C ALA A 94 37.46 -11.34 3.34
N ALA A 95 37.73 -12.63 3.13
CA ALA A 95 36.69 -13.63 2.93
C ALA A 95 35.84 -13.83 4.20
N MET A 96 36.47 -13.95 5.37
CA MET A 96 35.78 -14.09 6.64
C MET A 96 34.92 -12.86 6.97
N GLY A 97 35.46 -11.65 6.77
CA GLY A 97 34.72 -10.41 6.97
C GLY A 97 33.54 -10.26 6.02
N PHE A 98 33.71 -10.66 4.75
CA PHE A 98 32.60 -10.67 3.79
C PHE A 98 31.51 -11.66 4.21
N ALA A 99 31.86 -12.92 4.53
CA ALA A 99 30.92 -13.94 4.99
C ALA A 99 30.13 -13.46 6.23
N GLN A 100 30.81 -12.89 7.21
CA GLN A 100 30.18 -12.33 8.41
C GLN A 100 29.22 -11.17 8.07
N SER A 101 29.59 -10.29 7.12
CA SER A 101 28.75 -9.15 6.71
C SER A 101 27.44 -9.56 6.03
N VAL A 102 27.40 -10.77 5.44
CA VAL A 102 26.21 -11.34 4.82
C VAL A 102 25.56 -12.43 5.66
N GLY A 103 26.02 -12.61 6.92
CA GLY A 103 25.41 -13.52 7.89
C GLY A 103 25.61 -15.00 7.58
N THR A 104 26.69 -15.36 6.89
CA THR A 104 27.00 -16.76 6.50
C THR A 104 28.46 -17.11 6.80
N THR A 105 28.88 -18.32 6.45
CA THR A 105 30.27 -18.79 6.55
C THR A 105 30.95 -18.80 5.17
N VAL A 106 32.29 -18.80 5.13
CA VAL A 106 33.04 -18.71 3.85
C VAL A 106 32.77 -19.92 2.95
N ASP A 107 32.61 -21.10 3.55
CA ASP A 107 32.27 -22.36 2.89
C ASP A 107 30.86 -22.39 2.29
N ALA A 108 29.95 -21.56 2.80
CA ALA A 108 28.60 -21.41 2.27
C ALA A 108 28.50 -20.34 1.15
N LEU A 109 29.62 -19.71 0.76
CA LEU A 109 29.65 -18.76 -0.34
C LEU A 109 29.83 -19.48 -1.68
N GLU A 110 29.09 -19.01 -2.69
CA GLU A 110 29.23 -19.48 -4.06
C GLU A 110 30.40 -18.80 -4.76
N ARG A 111 30.82 -19.35 -5.90
CA ARG A 111 31.81 -18.73 -6.79
C ARG A 111 31.15 -18.28 -8.09
N MET A 112 31.49 -17.09 -8.56
CA MET A 112 31.02 -16.52 -9.81
C MET A 112 32.21 -16.26 -10.74
N GLN A 113 32.20 -16.88 -11.91
CA GLN A 113 33.19 -16.65 -12.95
C GLN A 113 32.77 -15.46 -13.83
N THR A 114 33.74 -14.58 -14.10
CA THR A 114 33.58 -13.41 -14.97
C THR A 114 34.82 -13.26 -15.85
N ASP A 115 34.76 -12.44 -16.89
CA ASP A 115 35.91 -12.13 -17.76
C ASP A 115 37.11 -11.53 -16.97
N LYS A 116 36.84 -10.99 -15.78
CA LYS A 116 37.84 -10.39 -14.88
C LYS A 116 38.30 -11.34 -13.77
N GLY A 117 37.94 -12.63 -13.85
CA GLY A 117 38.31 -13.66 -12.89
C GLY A 117 37.13 -14.20 -12.06
N GLU A 118 37.46 -15.03 -11.07
CA GLU A 118 36.51 -15.71 -10.19
C GLU A 118 36.35 -14.95 -8.87
N TRP A 119 35.11 -14.81 -8.40
CA TRP A 119 34.75 -14.04 -7.22
C TRP A 119 33.90 -14.86 -6.26
N LEU A 120 34.07 -14.65 -4.95
CA LEU A 120 33.08 -15.14 -3.98
C LEU A 120 31.79 -14.33 -4.12
N VAL A 121 30.65 -15.01 -4.00
CA VAL A 121 29.34 -14.39 -4.10
C VAL A 121 28.39 -14.97 -3.07
N PHE A 122 27.59 -14.11 -2.48
CA PHE A 122 26.46 -14.48 -1.66
C PHE A 122 25.18 -14.27 -2.46
N ARG A 123 24.38 -15.33 -2.57
CA ARG A 123 23.03 -15.26 -3.13
C ARG A 123 22.03 -15.65 -2.05
N SER A 124 21.02 -14.81 -1.88
CA SER A 124 19.89 -15.12 -1.02
C SER A 124 18.61 -14.60 -1.65
N THR A 125 17.49 -15.17 -1.26
CA THR A 125 16.16 -14.69 -1.66
C THR A 125 15.53 -14.03 -0.45
N GLU A 126 15.36 -12.71 -0.50
CA GLU A 126 14.57 -11.98 0.47
C GLU A 126 13.09 -12.24 0.21
N PRO A 127 12.31 -12.66 1.21
CA PRO A 127 10.89 -12.88 1.05
C PRO A 127 10.18 -11.56 0.70
N GLY A 128 9.10 -11.67 -0.06
CA GLY A 128 8.20 -10.56 -0.34
C GLY A 128 7.60 -9.95 0.93
N LYS A 129 7.28 -8.65 0.88
CA LYS A 129 6.62 -7.93 1.97
C LYS A 129 5.11 -8.02 1.83
N ALA A 130 4.40 -8.29 2.92
CA ALA A 130 2.94 -8.36 2.92
C ALA A 130 2.31 -7.00 2.60
N ALA A 131 1.28 -6.97 1.76
CA ALA A 131 0.57 -5.76 1.36
C ALA A 131 -0.02 -5.03 2.58
N SER A 132 -0.56 -5.76 3.55
CA SER A 132 -1.08 -5.21 4.81
C SER A 132 -0.05 -4.39 5.61
N THR A 133 1.24 -4.67 5.45
CA THR A 133 2.32 -3.89 6.09
C THR A 133 2.75 -2.66 5.28
N LEU A 134 2.36 -2.59 4.00
CA LEU A 134 2.75 -1.53 3.06
C LEU A 134 1.63 -0.51 2.84
N ILE A 135 0.38 -0.97 2.85
CA ILE A 135 -0.83 -0.17 2.64
C ILE A 135 -0.91 1.05 3.58
N PRO A 136 -0.63 0.95 4.91
CA PRO A 136 -0.72 2.10 5.80
C PRO A 136 0.15 3.29 5.35
N ASP A 137 1.41 3.03 4.99
CA ASP A 137 2.35 4.06 4.54
C ASP A 137 2.00 4.59 3.14
N ILE A 138 1.43 3.74 2.28
CA ILE A 138 0.96 4.14 0.94
C ILE A 138 -0.22 5.11 1.07
N VAL A 139 -1.24 4.73 1.84
CA VAL A 139 -2.45 5.54 2.00
C VAL A 139 -2.14 6.84 2.73
N THR A 140 -1.34 6.80 3.80
CA THR A 140 -0.95 8.01 4.55
C THR A 140 -0.22 9.00 3.64
N ARG A 141 0.77 8.53 2.87
CA ARG A 141 1.46 9.39 1.89
C ARG A 141 0.54 9.93 0.81
N ALA A 142 -0.44 9.15 0.37
CA ALA A 142 -1.42 9.61 -0.62
C ALA A 142 -2.27 10.76 -0.06
N LEU A 143 -2.74 10.66 1.19
CA LEU A 143 -3.49 11.72 1.88
C LEU A 143 -2.64 13.01 2.05
N ASP A 144 -1.35 12.87 2.37
CA ASP A 144 -0.43 14.00 2.54
C ASP A 144 -0.14 14.74 1.22
N LYS A 145 -0.20 14.03 0.10
CA LYS A 145 0.06 14.61 -1.23
C LYS A 145 -1.17 15.18 -1.93
N LEU A 146 -2.36 15.06 -1.35
CA LEU A 146 -3.57 15.58 -1.96
C LEU A 146 -3.44 17.09 -2.24
N PRO A 147 -3.86 17.57 -3.43
CA PRO A 147 -3.74 18.96 -3.83
C PRO A 147 -4.82 19.83 -3.15
N ILE A 148 -4.72 19.95 -1.84
CA ILE A 148 -5.65 20.70 -1.00
C ILE A 148 -5.23 22.17 -0.98
N PRO A 149 -6.05 23.10 -1.51
CA PRO A 149 -5.67 24.52 -1.61
C PRO A 149 -5.36 25.17 -0.26
N LYS A 150 -6.10 24.77 0.78
CA LYS A 150 -5.90 25.23 2.16
C LYS A 150 -6.26 24.10 3.11
N ARG A 151 -5.25 23.55 3.78
CA ARG A 151 -5.47 22.58 4.87
C ARG A 151 -5.95 23.34 6.12
N MET A 152 -6.84 22.71 6.87
CA MET A 152 -7.43 23.26 8.08
C MET A 152 -7.22 22.29 9.24
N ARG A 153 -7.09 22.86 10.43
CA ARG A 153 -7.00 22.13 11.70
C ARG A 153 -8.25 22.40 12.52
N TRP A 154 -8.79 21.39 13.19
CA TRP A 154 -10.09 21.46 13.85
C TRP A 154 -9.97 21.18 15.36
N GLY A 155 -10.41 22.14 16.19
CA GLY A 155 -10.27 22.05 17.64
C GLY A 155 -8.80 21.87 18.07
N ASN A 156 -8.55 20.89 18.95
CA ASN A 156 -7.22 20.56 19.46
C ASN A 156 -6.49 19.47 18.64
N SER A 157 -7.09 19.00 17.55
CA SER A 157 -6.49 18.03 16.64
C SER A 157 -5.20 18.58 16.02
N LYS A 158 -4.22 17.72 15.73
CA LYS A 158 -3.06 18.04 14.89
C LYS A 158 -3.25 17.63 13.44
N ALA A 159 -4.30 16.87 13.12
CA ALA A 159 -4.61 16.46 11.76
C ALA A 159 -5.04 17.66 10.91
N GLU A 160 -4.52 17.71 9.69
CA GLU A 160 -4.76 18.79 8.75
C GLU A 160 -5.40 18.28 7.47
N PHE A 161 -6.65 18.68 7.24
CA PHE A 161 -7.41 18.32 6.05
C PHE A 161 -8.35 19.47 5.65
N ILE A 162 -8.95 19.41 4.46
CA ILE A 162 -9.84 20.49 3.99
C ILE A 162 -11.12 20.62 4.83
N ARG A 163 -11.53 19.53 5.48
CA ARG A 163 -12.73 19.39 6.32
C ARG A 163 -12.51 18.33 7.41
N PRO A 164 -13.30 18.31 8.49
CA PRO A 164 -13.22 17.24 9.49
C PRO A 164 -13.40 15.87 8.84
N VAL A 165 -12.60 14.90 9.31
CA VAL A 165 -12.67 13.49 8.92
C VAL A 165 -13.40 12.73 10.02
N HIS A 166 -14.33 11.86 9.63
CA HIS A 166 -15.19 11.13 10.57
C HIS A 166 -14.95 9.63 10.58
N TRP A 167 -14.57 9.03 9.45
CA TRP A 167 -14.27 7.61 9.39
C TRP A 167 -13.26 7.30 8.30
N LEU A 168 -12.59 6.17 8.46
CA LEU A 168 -11.76 5.54 7.45
C LEU A 168 -12.19 4.10 7.26
N LEU A 169 -12.41 3.71 6.01
CA LEU A 169 -12.59 2.33 5.63
C LEU A 169 -11.33 1.88 4.89
N CYS A 170 -10.76 0.74 5.27
CA CYS A 170 -9.65 0.16 4.51
C CYS A 170 -9.72 -1.36 4.53
N LEU A 171 -10.01 -1.95 3.38
CA LEU A 171 -10.13 -3.38 3.16
C LEU A 171 -9.12 -3.86 2.13
N HIS A 172 -8.61 -5.07 2.34
CA HIS A 172 -7.93 -5.87 1.33
C HIS A 172 -8.55 -7.27 1.36
N GLY A 173 -9.30 -7.60 0.30
CA GLY A 173 -10.26 -8.69 0.32
C GLY A 173 -11.34 -8.43 1.38
N THR A 174 -11.52 -9.40 2.28
CA THR A 174 -12.45 -9.29 3.41
C THR A 174 -11.80 -8.78 4.69
N GLU A 175 -10.49 -8.54 4.67
CA GLU A 175 -9.72 -8.20 5.86
C GLU A 175 -9.58 -6.69 6.00
N VAL A 176 -9.81 -6.18 7.21
CA VAL A 176 -9.49 -4.79 7.57
C VAL A 176 -7.98 -4.64 7.65
N VAL A 177 -7.42 -3.65 6.96
CA VAL A 177 -6.03 -3.26 7.12
C VAL A 177 -5.91 -2.20 8.23
N PRO A 178 -5.36 -2.53 9.42
CA PRO A 178 -5.44 -1.66 10.59
C PRO A 178 -4.36 -0.59 10.57
N PHE A 179 -4.77 0.68 10.58
CA PHE A 179 -3.90 1.83 10.86
C PHE A 179 -4.75 3.03 11.29
N SER A 180 -4.09 4.12 11.65
CA SER A 180 -4.76 5.39 11.94
C SER A 180 -4.22 6.49 11.06
N ALA A 181 -5.10 7.36 10.57
CA ALA A 181 -4.75 8.58 9.86
C ALA A 181 -5.82 9.64 10.13
N LEU A 182 -5.42 10.92 10.13
CA LEU A 182 -6.34 12.05 10.32
C LEU A 182 -7.25 11.88 11.57
N ASP A 183 -6.66 11.42 12.67
CA ASP A 183 -7.30 11.09 13.96
C ASP A 183 -8.37 9.99 13.92
N GLN A 184 -8.47 9.24 12.83
CA GLN A 184 -9.40 8.11 12.69
C GLN A 184 -8.64 6.80 12.58
N ARG A 185 -9.24 5.72 13.09
CA ARG A 185 -8.78 4.35 12.90
C ARG A 185 -9.54 3.70 11.75
N THR A 186 -8.84 2.92 10.93
CA THR A 186 -9.48 2.18 9.85
C THR A 186 -10.38 1.06 10.37
N GLY A 187 -11.48 0.84 9.65
CA GLY A 187 -12.41 -0.26 9.87
C GLY A 187 -13.06 -0.69 8.55
N ASN A 188 -14.23 -1.30 8.66
CA ASN A 188 -15.06 -1.75 7.54
C ASN A 188 -16.44 -1.05 7.52
N ILE A 189 -16.57 0.07 8.24
CA ILE A 189 -17.83 0.82 8.36
C ILE A 189 -17.79 2.03 7.43
N THR A 190 -18.88 2.20 6.68
CA THR A 190 -19.22 3.43 5.96
C THR A 190 -20.56 3.99 6.45
N TYR A 191 -21.00 5.10 5.89
CA TYR A 191 -22.27 5.74 6.23
C TYR A 191 -23.05 6.08 4.96
N GLY A 192 -24.37 6.11 5.04
CA GLY A 192 -25.26 6.52 3.95
C GLY A 192 -25.46 8.03 3.86
N HIS A 193 -26.61 8.42 3.32
CA HIS A 193 -27.07 9.80 3.25
C HIS A 193 -27.48 10.28 4.65
N ARG A 194 -26.94 11.43 5.08
CA ARG A 194 -27.06 11.95 6.46
C ARG A 194 -28.49 12.05 7.01
N PHE A 195 -29.49 12.14 6.14
CA PHE A 195 -30.90 12.23 6.53
C PHE A 195 -31.72 10.98 6.19
N HIS A 196 -31.35 10.25 5.14
CA HIS A 196 -32.16 9.10 4.68
C HIS A 196 -31.68 7.79 5.31
N HIS A 197 -30.41 7.71 5.70
CA HIS A 197 -29.80 6.57 6.37
C HIS A 197 -28.55 7.02 7.15
N PRO A 198 -28.71 7.68 8.32
CA PRO A 198 -27.59 8.10 9.16
C PRO A 198 -26.85 6.93 9.85
N GLU A 199 -27.44 5.73 9.87
CA GLU A 199 -26.88 4.55 10.51
C GLU A 199 -25.63 4.03 9.78
N PRO A 200 -24.69 3.40 10.51
CA PRO A 200 -23.51 2.78 9.91
C PRO A 200 -23.88 1.62 9.00
N ILE A 201 -23.09 1.44 7.94
CA ILE A 201 -23.21 0.36 6.96
C ILE A 201 -21.90 -0.43 6.97
N THR A 202 -21.99 -1.75 7.15
CA THR A 202 -20.82 -2.65 7.17
C THR A 202 -20.52 -3.17 5.76
N ILE A 203 -19.33 -2.85 5.27
CA ILE A 203 -18.81 -3.37 4.00
C ILE A 203 -17.96 -4.60 4.28
N ASN A 204 -18.38 -5.77 3.81
CA ASN A 204 -17.64 -7.01 4.07
C ASN A 204 -16.53 -7.27 3.05
N GLN A 205 -16.68 -6.71 1.85
CA GLN A 205 -15.71 -6.81 0.76
C GLN A 205 -15.85 -5.61 -0.19
N PRO A 206 -14.79 -5.23 -0.93
CA PRO A 206 -14.81 -4.11 -1.87
C PRO A 206 -15.97 -4.10 -2.87
N ALA A 207 -16.36 -5.28 -3.38
CA ALA A 207 -17.44 -5.41 -4.36
C ALA A 207 -18.81 -4.97 -3.83
N ASP A 208 -19.01 -4.99 -2.51
CA ASP A 208 -20.28 -4.59 -1.90
C ASP A 208 -20.46 -3.07 -1.85
N TYR A 209 -19.36 -2.30 -1.98
CA TYR A 209 -19.32 -0.87 -1.65
C TYR A 209 -20.34 -0.03 -2.41
N VAL A 210 -20.36 -0.15 -3.74
CA VAL A 210 -21.23 0.69 -4.60
C VAL A 210 -22.70 0.33 -4.42
N GLU A 211 -23.00 -0.97 -4.43
CA GLU A 211 -24.39 -1.46 -4.35
C GLU A 211 -24.99 -1.19 -2.97
N GLN A 212 -24.23 -1.39 -1.88
CA GLN A 212 -24.73 -1.07 -0.54
C GLN A 212 -24.92 0.44 -0.35
N LEU A 213 -23.98 1.28 -0.83
CA LEU A 213 -24.17 2.74 -0.74
C LEU A 213 -25.39 3.21 -1.53
N ARG A 214 -25.64 2.65 -2.71
CA ARG A 214 -26.80 3.01 -3.54
C ARG A 214 -28.10 2.57 -2.89
N HIS A 215 -28.23 1.29 -2.58
CA HIS A 215 -29.51 0.67 -2.24
C HIS A 215 -29.87 0.78 -0.75
N VAL A 216 -28.87 0.76 0.13
CA VAL A 216 -29.07 0.92 1.58
C VAL A 216 -28.79 2.36 1.98
N GLY A 217 -27.66 2.90 1.51
CA GLY A 217 -27.18 4.22 1.93
C GLY A 217 -27.84 5.41 1.22
N TYR A 218 -28.62 5.22 0.15
CA TYR A 218 -29.15 6.32 -0.68
C TYR A 218 -28.05 7.28 -1.20
N VAL A 219 -26.88 6.74 -1.54
CA VAL A 219 -25.73 7.49 -2.04
C VAL A 219 -25.24 6.91 -3.35
N ILE A 220 -25.26 7.72 -4.41
CA ILE A 220 -24.52 7.43 -5.65
C ILE A 220 -23.07 7.87 -5.43
N ALA A 221 -22.18 6.89 -5.25
CA ALA A 221 -20.76 7.14 -4.96
C ALA A 221 -19.96 7.61 -6.20
N ASP A 222 -20.40 7.23 -7.39
CA ASP A 222 -19.76 7.61 -8.65
C ASP A 222 -20.13 9.05 -9.03
N PHE A 223 -19.13 9.90 -9.18
CA PHE A 223 -19.34 11.32 -9.46
C PHE A 223 -19.96 11.55 -10.85
N ALA A 224 -19.54 10.77 -11.86
CA ALA A 224 -20.03 10.92 -13.22
C ALA A 224 -21.49 10.50 -13.29
N GLU A 225 -21.83 9.38 -12.67
CA GLU A 225 -23.20 8.91 -12.59
C GLU A 225 -24.09 9.91 -11.85
N ARG A 226 -23.66 10.43 -10.69
CA ARG A 226 -24.43 11.38 -9.89
C ARG A 226 -24.75 12.70 -10.64
N ARG A 227 -23.90 13.12 -11.57
CA ARG A 227 -24.12 14.36 -12.33
C ARG A 227 -25.33 14.26 -13.28
N ASP A 228 -25.66 13.04 -13.70
CA ASP A 228 -26.65 12.79 -14.74
C ASP A 228 -28.03 12.40 -14.16
N VAL A 229 -28.23 12.51 -12.84
CA VAL A 229 -29.48 12.22 -12.10
C VAL A 229 -30.04 13.47 -11.43
#